data_AF-A0A673UQ44-F1
#
_entry.id   AF-A0A673UQ44-F1
#
_cell.length_a   1.000
_cell.length_b   1.000
_cell.length_c   1.000
_cell.angle_alpha   90.00
_cell.angle_beta   90.00
_cell.angle_gamma   90.00
#
_symmetry.space_group_name_H-M   'P 1'
#
loop_
_entity.id
_entity.type
_entity.pdbx_description
1 polymer ?
#
loop_
_entity_poly.entity_id
_entity_poly.type
_entity_poly.pdbx_seq_one_letter_code
_entity_poly.pdbx_strand_id
1 'polypeptide(L)'
;MGSKAKKRVVLPTRPAPPTVEQILEDVRGAPSEDPVFTALALEDPPGLSGRAEDAEAQREHLYQQSRAYVALNQRLRQAGDGLRQRRADLWRAGQELEQDVSHLTRGAPPGAVAPSG
;
A
#
# COMPACT_ATOMS: atom_id res chain seq x y z
N MET A 1 -78.32 -0.69 -18.66
CA MET A 1 -77.54 -1.90 -18.27
C MET A 1 -77.06 -2.58 -19.55
N GLY A 2 -75.75 -2.74 -19.76
CA GLY A 2 -75.20 -3.40 -20.97
C GLY A 2 -73.69 -3.20 -21.10
N SER A 3 -72.94 -3.98 -20.33
CA SER A 3 -71.49 -3.86 -20.14
C SER A 3 -70.67 -4.07 -21.42
N LYS A 4 -69.74 -3.15 -21.70
CA LYS A 4 -68.74 -3.29 -22.79
C LYS A 4 -67.76 -4.43 -22.45
N ALA A 5 -67.71 -5.46 -23.29
CA ALA A 5 -66.76 -6.56 -23.17
C ALA A 5 -65.31 -6.08 -23.45
N LYS A 6 -64.40 -6.25 -22.49
CA LYS A 6 -62.96 -6.00 -22.66
C LYS A 6 -62.35 -7.13 -23.49
N LYS A 7 -61.92 -6.86 -24.73
CA LYS A 7 -61.10 -7.80 -25.51
C LYS A 7 -59.77 -8.00 -24.78
N ARG A 8 -59.56 -9.20 -24.24
CA ARG A 8 -58.29 -9.61 -23.64
C ARG A 8 -57.25 -9.71 -24.77
N VAL A 9 -56.26 -8.83 -24.75
CA VAL A 9 -55.07 -8.95 -25.60
C VAL A 9 -54.30 -10.17 -25.11
N VAL A 10 -54.35 -11.26 -25.87
CA VAL A 10 -53.57 -12.47 -25.59
C VAL A 10 -52.21 -12.27 -26.26
N LEU A 11 -51.15 -12.19 -25.44
CA LEU A 11 -49.79 -12.13 -25.94
C LEU A 11 -49.44 -13.46 -26.62
N PRO A 12 -48.67 -13.46 -27.72
CA PRO A 12 -48.19 -14.69 -28.32
C PRO A 12 -47.36 -15.48 -27.30
N THR A 13 -47.49 -16.81 -27.35
CA THR A 13 -46.73 -17.71 -26.49
C THR A 13 -45.26 -17.70 -26.89
N ARG A 14 -44.37 -17.73 -25.89
CA ARG A 14 -42.92 -17.90 -26.13
C ARG A 14 -42.68 -19.23 -26.84
N PRO A 15 -41.77 -19.29 -27.84
CA PRO A 15 -41.35 -20.55 -28.42
C PRO A 15 -40.72 -21.47 -27.37
N ALA A 16 -40.76 -22.78 -27.63
CA ALA A 16 -40.02 -23.75 -26.84
C ALA A 16 -38.52 -23.44 -26.88
N PRO A 17 -37.77 -23.70 -25.79
CA PRO A 17 -36.31 -23.60 -25.84
C PRO A 17 -35.74 -24.60 -26.85
N PRO A 18 -34.55 -24.31 -27.42
CA PRO A 18 -33.89 -25.23 -28.34
C PRO A 18 -33.55 -26.56 -27.67
N THR A 19 -33.48 -27.59 -28.49
CA THR A 19 -33.05 -28.94 -28.09
C THR A 19 -31.53 -29.02 -28.01
N VAL A 20 -31.01 -30.04 -27.31
CA VAL A 20 -29.56 -30.26 -27.20
C VAL A 20 -28.95 -30.52 -28.57
N GLU A 21 -29.66 -31.25 -29.42
CA GLU A 21 -29.24 -31.60 -30.77
C GLU A 21 -29.02 -30.36 -31.65
N GLN A 22 -29.94 -29.39 -31.55
CA GLN A 22 -29.84 -28.11 -32.26
C GLN A 22 -28.64 -27.29 -31.78
N ILE A 23 -28.41 -27.25 -30.46
CA ILE A 23 -27.24 -26.56 -29.91
C ILE A 23 -25.95 -27.21 -30.42
N LEU A 24 -25.88 -28.55 -30.46
CA LEU A 24 -24.70 -29.26 -30.96
C LEU A 24 -24.51 -29.13 -32.48
N GLU A 25 -25.59 -28.95 -33.24
CA GLU A 25 -25.51 -28.61 -34.66
C GLU A 25 -24.92 -27.22 -34.86
N ASP A 26 -25.44 -26.22 -34.14
CA ASP A 26 -24.94 -24.84 -34.19
C ASP A 26 -23.45 -24.78 -33.79
N VAL A 27 -23.06 -25.49 -32.72
CA VAL A 27 -21.66 -25.57 -32.28
C VAL A 27 -20.75 -26.23 -33.32
N ARG A 28 -21.21 -27.28 -34.01
CA ARG A 28 -20.42 -27.94 -35.06
C ARG A 28 -20.38 -27.15 -36.37
N GLY A 29 -21.41 -26.35 -36.64
CA GLY A 29 -21.50 -25.49 -37.82
C GLY A 29 -20.75 -24.16 -37.66
N ALA A 30 -20.37 -23.80 -36.43
CA ALA A 30 -19.62 -22.57 -36.17
C ALA A 30 -18.20 -22.62 -36.78
N PRO A 31 -17.69 -21.47 -37.28
CA PRO A 31 -16.34 -21.39 -37.84
C PRO A 31 -15.27 -21.61 -36.77
N SER A 32 -14.11 -22.12 -37.19
CA SER A 32 -12.94 -22.29 -36.30
C SER A 32 -12.43 -20.98 -35.73
N GLU A 33 -12.69 -19.86 -36.42
CA GLU A 33 -12.30 -18.52 -36.03
C GLU A 33 -13.34 -17.81 -35.15
N ASP A 34 -14.41 -18.51 -34.73
CA ASP A 34 -15.42 -17.91 -33.86
C ASP A 34 -14.75 -17.40 -32.56
N PRO A 35 -14.98 -16.13 -32.17
CA PRO A 35 -14.48 -15.58 -30.92
C PRO A 35 -14.81 -16.42 -29.68
N VAL A 36 -15.95 -17.11 -29.67
CA VAL A 36 -16.36 -18.00 -28.57
C VAL A 36 -15.36 -19.13 -28.36
N PHE A 37 -14.74 -19.63 -29.44
CA PHE A 37 -13.77 -20.73 -29.39
C PHE A 37 -12.31 -20.25 -29.42
N THR A 38 -12.03 -19.08 -29.98
CA THR A 38 -10.67 -18.54 -30.12
C THR A 38 -10.24 -17.62 -28.98
N ALA A 39 -11.16 -17.02 -28.22
CA ALA A 39 -10.80 -16.15 -27.10
C ALA A 39 -9.92 -16.85 -26.05
N LEU A 40 -10.16 -18.14 -25.80
CA LEU A 40 -9.36 -18.94 -24.87
C LEU A 40 -7.99 -19.31 -25.45
N ALA A 41 -7.86 -19.44 -26.77
CA ALA A 41 -6.58 -19.70 -27.43
C ALA A 41 -5.66 -18.46 -27.45
N LEU A 42 -6.23 -17.26 -27.35
CA LEU A 42 -5.49 -16.01 -27.28
C LEU A 42 -4.84 -15.77 -25.90
N GLU A 43 -5.35 -16.42 -24.84
CA GLU A 43 -4.79 -16.33 -23.48
C GLU A 43 -3.59 -17.27 -23.25
N ASP A 44 -3.40 -18.29 -24.10
CA ASP A 44 -2.25 -19.19 -24.10
C ASP A 44 -1.25 -18.99 -25.28
N PRO A 45 -0.66 -17.79 -25.50
CA PRO A 45 0.52 -17.69 -26.33
C PRO A 45 1.72 -18.34 -25.61
N PRO A 46 2.51 -19.19 -26.29
CA PRO A 46 3.74 -19.73 -25.74
C PRO A 46 4.75 -18.58 -25.53
N GLY A 47 4.74 -17.99 -24.34
CA GLY A 47 5.57 -16.82 -24.00
C GLY A 47 4.97 -15.86 -22.97
N LEU A 48 3.66 -15.94 -22.66
CA LEU A 48 3.07 -15.06 -21.63
C LEU A 48 3.36 -15.51 -20.18
N SER A 49 3.50 -16.82 -19.91
CA SER A 49 3.78 -17.33 -18.56
C SER A 49 5.08 -16.75 -17.97
N GLY A 50 6.19 -16.82 -18.70
CA GLY A 50 7.48 -16.27 -18.24
C GLY A 50 7.45 -14.75 -18.06
N ARG A 51 6.71 -14.03 -18.91
CA ARG A 51 6.57 -12.57 -18.81
C ARG A 51 5.71 -12.15 -17.62
N ALA A 52 4.69 -12.94 -17.26
CA ALA A 52 3.86 -12.72 -16.08
C ALA A 52 4.65 -13.00 -14.80
N GLU A 53 5.41 -14.11 -14.76
CA GLU A 53 6.31 -14.47 -13.66
C GLU A 53 7.40 -13.40 -13.44
N ASP A 54 8.00 -12.88 -14.51
CA ASP A 54 8.98 -11.79 -14.44
C ASP A 54 8.37 -10.50 -13.87
N ALA A 55 7.13 -10.18 -14.24
CA ALA A 55 6.41 -9.02 -13.72
C ALA A 55 6.06 -9.18 -12.23
N GLU A 56 5.73 -10.39 -11.79
CA GLU A 56 5.49 -10.70 -10.37
C GLU A 56 6.80 -10.62 -9.57
N ALA A 57 7.89 -11.19 -10.07
CA ALA A 57 9.20 -11.10 -9.44
C ALA A 57 9.66 -9.64 -9.29
N GLN A 58 9.42 -8.80 -10.29
CA GLN A 58 9.74 -7.39 -10.22
C GLN A 58 8.87 -6.62 -9.21
N ARG A 59 7.58 -6.96 -9.10
CA ARG A 59 6.69 -6.39 -8.09
C ARG A 59 7.10 -6.78 -6.68
N GLU A 60 7.46 -8.04 -6.46
CA GLU A 60 7.95 -8.53 -5.18
C GLU A 60 9.27 -7.84 -4.80
N HIS A 61 10.18 -7.66 -5.75
CA HIS A 61 11.42 -6.92 -5.51
C HIS A 61 11.16 -5.48 -5.04
N LEU A 62 10.27 -4.75 -5.73
CA LEU A 62 9.90 -3.39 -5.35
C LEU A 62 9.21 -3.34 -3.98
N TYR A 63 8.37 -4.32 -3.67
CA TYR A 63 7.74 -4.45 -2.36
C TYR A 63 8.78 -4.64 -1.25
N GLN A 64 9.74 -5.54 -1.44
CA GLN A 64 10.82 -5.75 -0.46
C GLN A 64 11.70 -4.51 -0.29
N GLN A 65 12.01 -3.81 -1.39
CA GLN A 65 12.77 -2.56 -1.35
C GLN A 65 12.03 -1.47 -0.57
N SER A 66 10.73 -1.29 -0.83
CA SER A 66 9.85 -0.37 -0.09
C SER A 66 9.87 -0.70 1.41
N ARG A 67 9.70 -1.97 1.76
CA ARG A 67 9.69 -2.43 3.15
C ARG A 67 11.03 -2.15 3.86
N ALA A 68 12.14 -2.44 3.19
CA ALA A 68 13.48 -2.17 3.72
C ALA A 68 13.71 -0.66 3.94
N TYR A 69 13.28 0.18 2.99
CA TYR A 69 13.35 1.63 3.10
C TYR A 69 12.55 2.16 4.29
N VAL A 70 11.32 1.67 4.49
CA VAL A 70 10.47 2.07 5.62
C VAL A 70 11.11 1.67 6.96
N ALA A 71 11.63 0.44 7.06
CA ALA A 71 12.30 -0.04 8.27
C ALA A 71 13.55 0.79 8.60
N LEU A 72 14.35 1.15 7.60
CA LEU A 72 15.51 2.01 7.79
C LEU A 72 15.11 3.41 8.27
N ASN A 73 14.09 4.01 7.67
CA ASN A 73 13.58 5.32 8.08
C ASN A 73 13.06 5.32 9.52
N GLN A 74 12.39 4.25 9.96
CA GLN A 74 11.95 4.11 11.35
C GLN A 74 13.14 4.07 12.31
N ARG A 75 14.20 3.32 11.99
CA ARG A 75 15.43 3.29 12.80
C ARG A 75 16.11 4.66 12.87
N LEU A 76 16.19 5.37 11.75
CA LEU A 76 16.75 6.73 11.71
C LEU A 76 15.96 7.71 12.56
N ARG A 77 14.62 7.62 12.53
CA ARG A 77 13.76 8.45 13.38
C ARG A 77 14.02 8.19 14.86
N GLN A 78 14.03 6.92 15.28
CA GLN A 78 14.31 6.52 16.66
C GLN A 78 15.69 6.98 17.12
N ALA A 79 16.72 6.81 16.28
CA ALA A 79 18.07 7.30 16.58
C ALA A 79 18.10 8.83 16.72
N GLY A 80 17.40 9.54 15.84
CA GLY A 80 17.25 10.99 15.89
C GLY A 80 16.54 11.48 17.15
N ASP A 81 15.47 10.79 17.58
CA ASP A 81 14.77 11.07 18.84
C ASP A 81 15.71 10.86 20.04
N GLY A 82 16.45 9.75 20.06
CA GLY A 82 17.43 9.46 21.10
C GLY A 82 18.54 10.52 21.19
N LEU A 83 19.04 11.00 20.05
CA LEU A 83 20.03 12.09 20.00
C LEU A 83 19.46 13.41 20.49
N ARG A 84 18.22 13.75 20.13
CA ARG A 84 17.54 14.95 20.63
C ARG A 84 17.40 14.93 22.14
N GLN A 85 17.03 13.78 22.71
CA GLN A 85 16.91 13.61 24.15
C GLN A 85 18.26 13.83 24.84
N ARG A 86 19.31 13.12 24.41
CA ARG A 86 20.66 13.25 24.98
C ARG A 86 21.19 14.68 24.91
N ARG A 87 20.93 15.38 23.81
CA ARG A 87 21.29 16.79 23.67
C ARG A 87 20.58 17.66 24.71
N ALA A 88 19.29 17.43 24.96
CA ALA A 88 18.53 18.18 25.96
C ALA A 88 19.05 17.91 27.38
N ASP A 89 19.37 16.65 27.69
CA ASP A 89 19.94 16.25 28.99
C ASP A 89 21.30 16.92 29.21
N LEU A 90 22.18 16.91 28.20
CA LEU A 90 23.47 17.61 28.25
C LEU A 90 23.32 19.12 28.43
N TRP A 91 22.33 19.73 27.76
CA TRP A 91 22.06 21.16 27.92
C TRP A 91 21.66 21.49 29.36
N ARG A 92 20.79 20.67 29.97
CA ARG A 92 20.38 20.84 31.36
C ARG A 92 21.55 20.68 32.32
N ALA A 93 22.33 19.60 32.17
CA ALA A 93 23.52 19.36 32.99
C ALA A 93 24.54 20.51 32.86
N GLY A 94 24.67 21.10 31.66
CA GLY A 94 25.50 22.27 31.44
C GLY A 94 25.02 23.52 32.20
N GLN A 95 23.70 23.78 32.23
CA GLN A 95 23.13 24.89 33.00
C GLN A 95 23.33 24.71 34.50
N GLU A 96 23.10 23.49 35.00
CA GLU A 96 23.29 23.16 36.41
C GLU A 96 24.76 23.39 36.81
N LEU A 97 25.69 22.91 35.99
CA LEU A 97 27.11 23.13 36.21
C LEU A 97 27.48 24.63 36.19
N GLU A 98 26.93 25.41 35.27
CA GLU A 98 27.20 26.85 35.18
C GLU A 98 26.66 27.61 36.40
N GLN A 99 25.50 27.20 36.93
CA GLN A 99 24.96 27.73 38.18
C GLN A 99 25.87 27.37 39.35
N ASP A 100 26.25 26.11 39.49
CA ASP A 100 27.13 25.65 40.57
C ASP A 100 28.47 26.39 40.57
N VAL A 101 29.09 26.54 39.40
CA VAL A 101 30.32 27.34 39.24
C VAL A 101 30.08 28.78 39.67
N SER A 102 29.02 29.43 39.19
CA SER A 102 28.69 30.82 39.55
C SER A 102 28.48 31.00 41.05
N HIS A 103 27.84 30.03 41.72
CA HIS A 103 27.67 30.02 43.18
C HIS A 103 29.02 29.90 43.91
N LEU A 104 29.92 29.04 43.45
CA LEU A 104 31.26 28.90 44.03
C LEU A 104 32.09 30.17 43.86
N THR A 105 32.07 30.79 42.67
CA THR A 105 32.82 32.04 42.43
C THR A 105 32.28 33.21 43.25
N ARG A 106 30.97 33.25 43.52
CA ARG A 106 30.34 34.30 44.33
C ARG A 106 30.53 34.07 45.84
N GLY A 107 30.67 32.81 46.26
CA GLY A 107 31.00 32.43 47.64
C GLY A 107 32.49 32.58 47.99
N ALA A 108 33.37 32.73 47.00
CA ALA A 108 34.77 33.05 47.22
C ALA A 108 34.92 34.56 47.54
N PRO A 109 35.51 34.95 48.70
CA PRO A 109 35.69 36.36 49.03
C PRO A 109 36.69 37.04 48.08
N PRO A 110 36.49 38.31 47.70
CA PRO A 110 37.49 39.08 46.97
C PRO A 110 38.61 39.47 47.94
N GLY A 111 39.80 38.92 47.73
CA GLY A 111 41.04 39.39 48.34
C GLY A 111 41.61 38.49 49.44
N ALA A 112 42.43 37.53 49.03
CA ALA A 112 43.68 37.30 49.76
C ALA A 112 44.68 38.37 49.29
N VAL A 113 44.54 39.58 49.83
CA VAL A 113 45.60 40.58 49.78
C VAL A 113 46.77 39.98 50.56
N ALA A 114 47.88 39.72 49.86
CA ALA A 114 49.12 39.33 50.50
C ALA A 114 49.54 40.43 51.50
N PRO A 115 49.85 40.09 52.76
CA PRO A 115 50.45 41.07 53.66
C PRO A 115 51.87 41.36 53.19
N SER A 116 52.13 42.63 52.87
CA SER A 116 53.49 43.15 52.70
C SER A 116 54.35 42.83 53.92
N GLY A 117 55.53 42.28 53.67
CA GLY A 117 56.66 42.15 54.59
C GLY A 117 57.94 42.44 53.83
#